data_AF-A0ABD6FRB3-F1
#
_entry.id   AF-A0ABD6FRB3-F1
#
_cell.length_a   1.000
_cell.length_b   1.000
_cell.length_c   1.000
_cell.angle_alpha   90.00
_cell.angle_beta   90.00
_cell.angle_gamma   90.00
#
_symmetry.space_group_name_H-M   'P 1'
#
loop_
_entity.id
_entity.type
_entity.pdbx_description
1 polymer ?
#
loop_
_entity_poly.entity_id
_entity_poly.type
_entity_poly.pdbx_seq_one_letter_code
_entity_poly.pdbx_strand_id
1 'polypeptide(L)'
;MRRLVAKHLTALAGASLAVLTVVGCQQQSQVNSPDAVTREFFRQVATDATAGHASAEQMDVIERAAAAGSVTYADVAQLVPSFRACIEDSGGVYVAGENQPIGPGLAAPTYSVGVPGVGEDAALAIIEHCERTHLEFVLGALWTQPSTIEARDKEFAERLPEIERCLRDQGVTLDEGATVAELQVLVQDLAVETGIACYVPSWF
;
A
#
# COMPACT_ATOMS: atom_id res chain seq x y z
N MET A 1 -8.58 39.51 72.56
CA MET A 1 -7.23 39.92 73.00
C MET A 1 -6.19 39.05 72.30
N ARG A 2 -5.28 39.67 71.52
CA ARG A 2 -3.81 39.46 71.47
C ARG A 2 -3.31 38.00 71.22
N ARG A 3 -2.44 37.69 70.26
CA ARG A 3 -1.40 38.45 69.55
C ARG A 3 -0.87 37.61 68.36
N LEU A 4 -0.51 38.31 67.28
CA LEU A 4 0.44 37.88 66.24
C LEU A 4 1.81 37.50 66.84
N VAL A 5 2.52 36.54 66.24
CA VAL A 5 3.96 36.66 65.94
C VAL A 5 4.29 35.83 64.69
N ALA A 6 4.65 36.52 63.61
CA ALA A 6 5.42 35.99 62.49
C ALA A 6 6.91 35.95 62.87
N LYS A 7 7.65 34.91 62.45
CA LYS A 7 9.12 34.92 62.44
C LYS A 7 9.67 34.21 61.21
N HIS A 8 10.20 35.05 60.32
CA HIS A 8 11.40 34.93 59.49
C HIS A 8 11.59 33.69 58.62
N LEU A 9 11.71 33.93 57.31
CA LEU A 9 12.91 33.53 56.56
C LEU A 9 13.08 34.47 55.35
N THR A 10 14.12 35.28 55.46
CA THR A 10 14.66 36.20 54.46
C THR A 10 15.32 35.44 53.31
N ALA A 11 15.21 36.05 52.12
CA ALA A 11 15.74 35.65 50.83
C ALA A 11 17.24 35.36 50.79
N LEU A 12 17.65 34.56 49.80
CA LEU A 12 18.91 34.73 49.07
C LEU A 12 18.78 34.13 47.66
N ALA A 13 18.99 35.00 46.67
CA ALA A 13 19.03 34.70 45.25
C ALA A 13 20.32 33.97 44.87
N GLY A 14 20.23 33.05 43.92
CA GLY A 14 21.36 32.38 43.29
C GLY A 14 20.96 31.88 41.91
N ALA A 15 20.98 32.79 40.93
CA ALA A 15 20.75 32.49 39.53
C ALA A 15 21.91 31.63 39.00
N SER A 16 21.62 30.44 38.48
CA SER A 16 22.53 29.66 37.65
C SER A 16 21.80 29.26 36.37
N LEU A 17 22.21 29.95 35.30
CA LEU A 17 21.73 29.86 33.93
C LEU A 17 22.22 28.54 33.34
N ALA A 18 21.40 27.49 33.35
CA ALA A 18 21.67 26.26 32.62
C ALA A 18 21.19 26.43 31.17
N VAL A 19 22.15 26.54 30.27
CA VAL A 19 21.97 26.62 28.82
C VAL A 19 21.26 25.34 28.33
N LEU A 20 19.99 25.48 27.95
CA LEU A 20 19.25 24.49 27.19
C LEU A 20 19.85 24.45 25.77
N THR A 21 20.79 23.53 25.53
CA THR A 21 21.18 23.17 24.17
C THR A 21 20.00 22.49 23.50
N VAL A 22 19.24 23.25 22.72
CA VAL A 22 18.28 22.73 21.75
C VAL A 22 19.11 21.96 20.72
N VAL A 23 19.23 20.64 20.90
CA VAL A 23 19.63 19.73 19.83
C VAL A 23 18.49 19.81 18.82
N GLY A 24 18.66 20.66 17.81
CA GLY A 24 17.72 20.80 16.73
C GLY A 24 17.55 19.46 16.04
N CYS A 25 16.32 18.94 16.04
CA CYS A 25 15.86 17.95 15.07
C CYS A 25 15.99 18.56 13.68
N GLN A 26 17.16 18.44 13.07
CA GLN A 26 17.44 18.92 11.73
C GLN A 26 17.52 17.73 10.77
N GLN A 27 16.45 16.93 10.72
CA GLN A 27 16.38 15.79 9.82
C GLN A 27 14.92 15.44 9.47
N GLN A 28 14.20 16.38 8.86
CA GLN A 28 12.82 16.14 8.43
C GLN A 28 12.49 16.82 7.10
N SER A 29 13.42 16.78 6.15
CA SER A 29 13.21 17.42 4.83
C SER A 29 13.70 16.60 3.63
N GLN A 30 14.07 15.32 3.81
CA GLN A 30 14.54 14.48 2.69
C GLN A 30 13.54 13.41 2.22
N VAL A 31 12.39 13.25 2.86
CA VAL A 31 11.38 12.23 2.49
C VAL A 31 10.40 12.72 1.42
N ASN A 32 10.48 13.99 0.99
CA ASN A 32 9.43 14.60 0.15
C ASN A 32 9.75 14.68 -1.36
N SER A 33 10.79 14.00 -1.87
CA SER A 33 11.01 13.91 -3.32
C SER A 33 10.33 12.65 -3.88
N PRO A 34 9.63 12.71 -5.04
CA PRO A 34 9.07 11.52 -5.71
C PRO A 34 10.09 10.39 -5.88
N ASP A 35 11.35 10.73 -6.17
CA ASP A 35 12.42 9.74 -6.29
C ASP A 35 12.77 9.09 -4.94
N ALA A 36 12.68 9.83 -3.84
CA ALA A 36 12.93 9.30 -2.50
C ALA A 36 11.82 8.33 -2.07
N VAL A 37 10.56 8.68 -2.36
CA VAL A 37 9.40 7.81 -2.12
C VAL A 37 9.52 6.51 -2.92
N THR A 38 9.86 6.62 -4.22
CA THR A 38 10.03 5.46 -5.10
C THR A 38 11.17 4.55 -4.64
N ARG A 39 12.32 5.12 -4.27
CA ARG A 39 13.45 4.32 -3.74
C ARG A 39 13.08 3.61 -2.44
N GLU A 40 12.40 4.30 -1.53
CA GLU A 40 11.98 3.73 -0.26
C GLU A 40 10.96 2.61 -0.46
N PHE A 41 10.02 2.78 -1.38
CA PHE A 41 9.07 1.74 -1.79
C PHE A 41 9.78 0.46 -2.24
N PHE A 42 10.71 0.56 -3.21
CA PHE A 42 11.43 -0.62 -3.69
C PHE A 42 12.37 -1.23 -2.64
N ARG A 43 12.94 -0.41 -1.73
CA ARG A 43 13.70 -0.90 -0.58
C ARG A 43 12.82 -1.76 0.32
N GLN A 44 11.58 -1.33 0.57
CA GLN A 44 10.62 -2.08 1.37
C GLN A 44 10.20 -3.39 0.67
N VAL A 45 9.87 -3.34 -0.63
CA VAL A 45 9.55 -4.53 -1.42
C VAL A 45 10.68 -5.56 -1.37
N ALA A 46 11.94 -5.14 -1.54
CA ALA A 46 13.10 -6.05 -1.45
C ALA A 46 13.29 -6.65 -0.04
N THR A 47 13.01 -5.86 1.00
CA THR A 47 13.07 -6.31 2.40
C THR A 47 12.01 -7.40 2.66
N ASP A 48 10.78 -7.15 2.24
CA ASP A 48 9.66 -8.08 2.41
C ASP A 48 9.87 -9.35 1.58
N ALA A 49 10.37 -9.22 0.35
CA ALA A 49 10.70 -10.36 -0.51
C ALA A 49 11.78 -11.25 0.08
N THR A 50 12.81 -10.64 0.70
CA THR A 50 13.87 -11.39 1.39
C THR A 50 13.30 -12.14 2.59
N ALA A 51 12.48 -11.48 3.41
CA ALA A 51 11.85 -12.07 4.59
C ALA A 51 10.84 -13.17 4.22
N GLY A 52 10.16 -13.03 3.08
CA GLY A 52 9.23 -14.01 2.54
C GLY A 52 9.87 -15.19 1.82
N HIS A 53 11.20 -15.21 1.70
CA HIS A 53 11.94 -16.22 0.92
C HIS A 53 11.54 -16.25 -0.56
N ALA A 54 11.42 -15.08 -1.17
CA ALA A 54 11.26 -14.93 -2.61
C ALA A 54 12.40 -15.65 -3.36
N SER A 55 12.07 -16.22 -4.52
CA SER A 55 13.03 -16.84 -5.42
C SER A 55 14.03 -15.82 -5.96
N ALA A 56 15.21 -16.30 -6.37
CA ALA A 56 16.23 -15.48 -7.01
C ALA A 56 15.69 -14.75 -8.24
N GLU A 57 14.86 -15.42 -9.04
CA GLU A 57 14.21 -14.82 -10.21
C GLU A 57 13.38 -13.59 -9.82
N GLN A 58 12.53 -13.72 -8.81
CA GLN A 58 11.70 -12.62 -8.31
C GLN A 58 12.55 -11.48 -7.73
N MET A 59 13.62 -11.79 -7.00
CA MET A 59 14.57 -10.80 -6.48
C MET A 59 15.27 -10.03 -7.61
N ASP A 60 15.71 -10.71 -8.67
CA ASP A 60 16.33 -10.06 -9.83
C ASP A 60 15.37 -9.06 -10.50
N VAL A 61 14.07 -9.37 -10.54
CA VAL A 61 13.05 -8.42 -11.05
C VAL A 61 12.94 -7.20 -10.16
N ILE A 62 12.88 -7.40 -8.84
CA ILE A 62 12.77 -6.31 -7.87
C ILE A 62 13.97 -5.37 -7.99
N GLU A 63 15.18 -5.89 -8.14
CA GLU A 63 16.40 -5.09 -8.32
C GLU A 63 16.36 -4.27 -9.62
N ARG A 64 15.93 -4.88 -10.73
CA ARG A 64 15.77 -4.15 -12.01
C ARG A 64 14.69 -3.08 -11.92
N ALA A 65 13.54 -3.39 -11.31
CA ALA A 65 12.44 -2.46 -11.13
C ALA A 65 12.84 -1.28 -10.22
N ALA A 66 13.63 -1.54 -9.17
CA ALA A 66 14.18 -0.51 -8.30
C ALA A 66 15.10 0.45 -9.07
N ALA A 67 15.93 -0.08 -9.98
CA ALA A 67 16.79 0.75 -10.84
C ALA A 67 16.00 1.52 -11.90
N ALA A 68 14.91 0.94 -12.42
CA ALA A 68 14.02 1.57 -13.41
C ALA A 68 13.01 2.54 -12.77
N GLY A 69 12.77 2.44 -11.46
CA GLY A 69 11.77 3.21 -10.72
C GLY A 69 10.33 2.72 -10.91
N SER A 70 10.11 1.56 -11.53
CA SER A 70 8.76 0.99 -11.70
C SER A 70 8.80 -0.51 -12.04
N VAL A 71 7.72 -1.21 -11.71
CA VAL A 71 7.39 -2.55 -12.19
C VAL A 71 6.46 -2.43 -13.40
N THR A 72 6.71 -3.25 -14.42
CA THR A 72 5.87 -3.35 -15.62
C THR A 72 5.09 -4.65 -15.67
N TYR A 73 4.12 -4.77 -16.58
CA TYR A 73 3.46 -6.05 -16.85
C TYR A 73 4.46 -7.14 -17.27
N ALA A 74 5.45 -6.80 -18.10
CA ALA A 74 6.46 -7.76 -18.57
C ALA A 74 7.27 -8.34 -17.41
N ASP A 75 7.54 -7.51 -16.39
CA ASP A 75 8.25 -7.92 -15.18
C ASP A 75 7.50 -8.97 -14.36
N VAL A 76 6.17 -8.88 -14.33
CA VAL A 76 5.31 -9.88 -13.70
C VAL A 76 5.14 -11.10 -14.61
N ALA A 77 4.90 -10.89 -15.90
CA ALA A 77 4.61 -11.96 -16.86
C ALA A 77 5.75 -12.98 -16.99
N GLN A 78 7.00 -12.55 -16.84
CA GLN A 78 8.15 -13.48 -16.85
C GLN A 78 8.17 -14.43 -15.64
N LEU A 79 7.54 -14.07 -14.51
CA LEU A 79 7.51 -14.88 -13.28
C LEU A 79 6.35 -15.89 -13.25
N VAL A 80 5.30 -15.66 -14.04
CA VAL A 80 4.12 -16.51 -14.12
C VAL A 80 4.45 -17.98 -14.43
N PRO A 81 5.37 -18.32 -15.35
CA PRO A 81 5.75 -19.71 -15.61
C PRO A 81 6.28 -20.43 -14.36
N SER A 82 7.12 -19.78 -13.56
CA SER A 82 7.68 -20.36 -12.33
C SER A 82 6.60 -20.56 -11.26
N PHE A 83 5.71 -19.58 -11.09
CA PHE A 83 4.54 -19.71 -10.22
C PHE A 83 3.63 -20.87 -10.64
N ARG A 84 3.29 -20.93 -11.93
CA ARG A 84 2.47 -21.99 -12.52
C ARG A 84 3.09 -23.37 -12.29
N ALA A 85 4.39 -23.51 -12.52
CA ALA A 85 5.08 -24.78 -12.33
C ALA A 85 5.00 -25.25 -10.86
N CYS A 86 5.18 -24.34 -9.89
CA CYS A 86 5.03 -24.67 -8.46
C CYS A 86 3.63 -25.21 -8.13
N ILE A 87 2.58 -24.59 -8.69
CA ILE A 87 1.19 -25.06 -8.52
C ILE A 87 0.99 -26.43 -9.15
N GLU A 88 1.43 -26.62 -10.40
CA GLU A 88 1.26 -27.88 -11.14
C GLU A 88 2.06 -29.04 -10.51
N ASP A 89 3.28 -28.78 -10.04
CA ASP A 89 4.13 -29.77 -9.34
C ASP A 89 3.53 -30.20 -7.99
N SER A 90 2.70 -29.35 -7.39
CA SER A 90 1.93 -29.66 -6.18
C SER A 90 0.62 -30.41 -6.48
N GLY A 91 0.40 -30.83 -7.73
CA GLY A 91 -0.84 -31.47 -8.18
C GLY A 91 -2.01 -30.51 -8.37
N GLY A 92 -1.73 -29.20 -8.35
CA GLY A 92 -2.70 -28.15 -8.59
C GLY A 92 -2.98 -27.90 -10.07
N VAL A 93 -3.92 -27.00 -10.31
CA VAL A 93 -4.31 -26.52 -11.64
C VAL A 93 -4.18 -25.02 -11.66
N TYR A 94 -3.57 -24.50 -12.71
CA TYR A 94 -3.48 -23.07 -13.00
C TYR A 94 -4.31 -22.76 -14.25
N VAL A 95 -5.15 -21.73 -14.17
CA VAL A 95 -5.92 -21.21 -15.29
C VAL A 95 -5.62 -19.72 -15.44
N ALA A 96 -5.05 -19.33 -16.58
CA ALA A 96 -4.86 -17.92 -16.90
C ALA A 96 -6.22 -17.26 -17.16
N GLY A 97 -6.40 -16.05 -16.62
CA GLY A 97 -7.52 -15.17 -16.94
C GLY A 97 -7.11 -14.09 -17.95
N GLU A 98 -8.06 -13.19 -18.25
CA GLU A 98 -7.77 -12.00 -19.04
C GLU A 98 -6.94 -11.01 -18.22
N ASN A 99 -6.03 -10.30 -18.86
CA ASN A 99 -5.27 -9.25 -18.17
C ASN A 99 -6.23 -8.17 -17.67
N GLN A 100 -6.12 -7.84 -16.40
CA GLN A 100 -6.94 -6.80 -15.77
C GLN A 100 -6.24 -5.46 -15.90
N PRO A 101 -6.88 -4.43 -16.45
CA PRO A 101 -6.34 -3.07 -16.41
C PRO A 101 -6.34 -2.55 -14.96
N ILE A 102 -5.21 -2.01 -14.53
CA ILE A 102 -5.01 -1.54 -13.14
C ILE A 102 -4.71 -0.04 -13.07
N GLY A 103 -4.49 0.57 -14.23
CA GLY A 103 -4.25 1.99 -14.41
C GLY A 103 -4.06 2.31 -15.89
N PRO A 104 -3.88 3.60 -16.23
CA PRO A 104 -3.65 4.03 -17.61
C PRO A 104 -2.43 3.35 -18.23
N GLY A 105 -2.66 2.49 -19.22
CA GLY A 105 -1.59 1.74 -19.89
C GLY A 105 -0.92 0.66 -19.04
N LEU A 106 -1.49 0.33 -17.87
CA LEU A 106 -1.00 -0.69 -16.95
C LEU A 106 -2.03 -1.80 -16.82
N ALA A 107 -1.57 -3.04 -16.87
CA ALA A 107 -2.39 -4.22 -16.63
C ALA A 107 -1.64 -5.20 -15.74
N ALA A 108 -2.38 -6.01 -15.00
CA ALA A 108 -1.89 -7.15 -14.23
C ALA A 108 -2.43 -8.46 -14.83
N PRO A 109 -1.65 -9.55 -14.82
CA PRO A 109 -2.19 -10.86 -15.13
C PRO A 109 -3.22 -11.26 -14.07
N THR A 110 -4.29 -11.91 -14.50
CA THR A 110 -5.23 -12.58 -13.59
C THR A 110 -5.12 -14.09 -13.76
N TYR A 111 -5.43 -14.82 -12.71
CA TYR A 111 -5.40 -16.27 -12.73
C TYR A 111 -6.37 -16.86 -11.71
N SER A 112 -6.69 -18.13 -11.91
CA SER A 112 -7.36 -18.97 -10.93
C SER A 112 -6.52 -20.20 -10.69
N VAL A 113 -6.37 -20.56 -9.42
CA VAL A 113 -5.61 -21.73 -8.99
C VAL A 113 -6.44 -22.59 -8.07
N GLY A 114 -6.22 -23.90 -8.10
CA GLY A 114 -6.84 -24.84 -7.19
C GLY A 114 -6.00 -26.09 -7.03
N VAL A 115 -5.98 -26.64 -5.81
CA VAL A 115 -5.25 -27.86 -5.49
C VAL A 115 -6.27 -28.95 -5.10
N PRO A 116 -6.70 -29.81 -6.03
CA PRO A 116 -7.70 -30.83 -5.74
C PRO A 116 -7.11 -31.95 -4.88
N GLY A 117 -7.99 -32.67 -4.17
CA GLY A 117 -7.59 -33.86 -3.40
C GLY A 117 -6.94 -33.57 -2.05
N VAL A 118 -6.83 -32.31 -1.65
CA VAL A 118 -6.42 -31.88 -0.31
C VAL A 118 -7.53 -31.03 0.35
N GLY A 119 -7.43 -30.83 1.67
CA GLY A 119 -8.32 -29.91 2.39
C GLY A 119 -8.03 -28.44 2.05
N GLU A 120 -9.00 -27.56 2.28
CA GLU A 120 -8.94 -26.13 1.93
C GLU A 120 -7.71 -25.43 2.53
N ASP A 121 -7.45 -25.59 3.82
CA ASP A 121 -6.27 -24.98 4.49
C ASP A 121 -4.95 -25.45 3.86
N ALA A 122 -4.88 -26.71 3.45
CA ALA A 122 -3.68 -27.25 2.81
C ALA A 122 -3.51 -26.71 1.38
N ALA A 123 -4.62 -26.60 0.63
CA ALA A 123 -4.61 -25.97 -0.69
C ALA A 123 -4.15 -24.51 -0.61
N LEU A 124 -4.69 -23.75 0.34
CA LEU A 124 -4.33 -22.35 0.55
C LEU A 124 -2.85 -22.21 0.92
N ALA A 125 -2.34 -23.02 1.84
CA ALA A 125 -0.93 -22.97 2.22
C ALA A 125 0.02 -23.29 1.05
N ILE A 126 -0.37 -24.19 0.14
CA ILE A 126 0.38 -24.49 -1.08
C ILE A 126 0.37 -23.28 -2.03
N ILE A 127 -0.81 -22.70 -2.26
CA ILE A 127 -0.98 -21.53 -3.14
C ILE A 127 -0.16 -20.35 -2.62
N GLU A 128 -0.33 -19.99 -1.35
CA GLU A 128 0.41 -18.90 -0.70
C GLU A 128 1.92 -19.13 -0.73
N HIS A 129 2.37 -20.38 -0.57
CA HIS A 129 3.79 -20.71 -0.70
C HIS A 129 4.30 -20.44 -2.12
N CYS A 130 3.58 -20.93 -3.13
CA CYS A 130 3.97 -20.71 -4.53
C CYS A 130 3.92 -19.24 -4.94
N GLU A 131 2.90 -18.49 -4.50
CA GLU A 131 2.79 -17.05 -4.74
C GLU A 131 3.96 -16.32 -4.09
N ARG A 132 4.17 -16.51 -2.78
CA ARG A 132 5.23 -15.84 -2.04
C ARG A 132 6.61 -16.08 -2.66
N THR A 133 6.89 -17.33 -3.03
CA THR A 133 8.18 -17.68 -3.61
C THR A 133 8.36 -17.12 -5.02
N HIS A 134 7.33 -17.07 -5.86
CA HIS A 134 7.52 -16.80 -7.29
C HIS A 134 6.93 -15.50 -7.82
N LEU A 135 5.92 -14.91 -7.19
CA LEU A 135 5.10 -13.87 -7.84
C LEU A 135 4.67 -12.71 -6.94
N GLU A 136 4.37 -12.98 -5.66
CA GLU A 136 3.64 -12.10 -4.74
C GLU A 136 4.20 -10.67 -4.67
N PHE A 137 5.50 -10.53 -4.48
CA PHE A 137 6.13 -9.23 -4.21
C PHE A 137 6.18 -8.36 -5.45
N VAL A 138 6.44 -8.94 -6.63
CA VAL A 138 6.49 -8.19 -7.89
C VAL A 138 5.09 -7.84 -8.37
N LEU A 139 4.14 -8.78 -8.26
CA LEU A 139 2.73 -8.50 -8.57
C LEU A 139 2.17 -7.45 -7.62
N GLY A 140 2.39 -7.60 -6.30
CA GLY A 140 2.00 -6.61 -5.30
C GLY A 140 2.63 -5.24 -5.57
N ALA A 141 3.90 -5.19 -5.95
CA ALA A 141 4.58 -3.95 -6.30
C ALA A 141 3.98 -3.28 -7.54
N LEU A 142 3.62 -4.05 -8.58
CA LEU A 142 2.92 -3.51 -9.76
C LEU A 142 1.61 -2.79 -9.38
N TRP A 143 0.85 -3.35 -8.44
CA TRP A 143 -0.43 -2.79 -7.98
C TRP A 143 -0.29 -1.57 -7.07
N THR A 144 0.78 -1.52 -6.28
CA THR A 144 0.93 -0.57 -5.14
C THR A 144 2.07 0.43 -5.31
N GLN A 145 2.83 0.35 -6.41
CA GLN A 145 3.87 1.32 -6.69
C GLN A 145 3.31 2.74 -6.77
N PRO A 146 4.11 3.76 -6.40
CA PRO A 146 3.66 5.15 -6.38
C PRO A 146 2.98 5.61 -7.66
N SER A 147 3.53 5.27 -8.83
CA SER A 147 2.97 5.65 -10.13
C SER A 147 1.57 5.09 -10.38
N THR A 148 1.27 3.88 -9.87
CA THR A 148 -0.04 3.25 -10.03
C THR A 148 -1.06 3.89 -9.09
N ILE A 149 -0.66 4.20 -7.85
CA ILE A 149 -1.50 4.92 -6.89
C ILE A 149 -1.78 6.35 -7.40
N GLU A 150 -0.75 7.09 -7.82
CA GLU A 150 -0.90 8.45 -8.35
C GLU A 150 -1.85 8.52 -9.56
N ALA A 151 -1.77 7.54 -10.47
CA ALA A 151 -2.67 7.49 -11.61
C ALA A 151 -4.12 7.21 -11.20
N ARG A 152 -4.34 6.34 -10.20
CA ARG A 152 -5.67 6.05 -9.66
C ARG A 152 -6.26 7.24 -8.93
N ASP A 153 -5.48 7.89 -8.09
CA ASP A 153 -5.90 9.06 -7.33
C ASP A 153 -6.21 10.23 -8.25
N LYS A 154 -5.41 10.42 -9.31
CA LYS A 154 -5.66 11.43 -10.33
C LYS A 154 -7.00 11.22 -11.03
N GLU A 155 -7.29 10.01 -11.53
CA GLU A 155 -8.59 9.76 -12.17
C GLU A 155 -9.74 9.96 -11.19
N PHE A 156 -9.62 9.43 -9.97
CA PHE A 156 -10.67 9.59 -8.95
C PHE A 156 -10.94 11.07 -8.67
N ALA A 157 -9.88 11.88 -8.52
CA ALA A 157 -9.96 13.32 -8.31
C ALA A 157 -10.66 14.06 -9.47
N GLU A 158 -10.39 13.66 -10.72
CA GLU A 158 -11.03 14.21 -11.91
C GLU A 158 -12.56 13.92 -11.96
N ARG A 159 -13.02 12.91 -11.22
CA ARG A 159 -14.41 12.45 -11.20
C ARG A 159 -15.17 12.75 -9.91
N LEU A 160 -14.59 13.50 -8.97
CA LEU A 160 -15.19 13.84 -7.69
C LEU A 160 -16.64 14.35 -7.80
N PRO A 161 -17.00 15.28 -8.72
CA PRO A 161 -18.38 15.77 -8.80
C PRO A 161 -19.41 14.68 -9.13
N GLU A 162 -19.03 13.67 -9.91
CA GLU A 162 -19.91 12.55 -10.26
C GLU A 162 -20.04 11.57 -9.10
N ILE A 163 -18.92 11.27 -8.45
CA ILE A 163 -18.81 10.35 -7.32
C ILE A 163 -19.65 10.88 -6.15
N GLU A 164 -19.44 12.15 -5.78
CA GLU A 164 -20.20 12.77 -4.68
C GLU A 164 -21.70 12.81 -4.97
N ARG A 165 -22.10 13.08 -6.22
CA ARG A 165 -23.51 13.06 -6.61
C ARG A 165 -24.09 11.66 -6.42
N CYS A 166 -23.40 10.63 -6.92
CA CYS A 166 -23.84 9.24 -6.76
C CYS A 166 -23.98 8.85 -5.28
N LEU A 167 -22.98 9.18 -4.45
CA LEU A 167 -23.01 8.90 -3.02
C LEU A 167 -24.22 9.55 -2.34
N ARG A 168 -24.49 10.84 -2.63
CA ARG A 168 -25.67 11.55 -2.10
C ARG A 168 -26.98 10.94 -2.59
N ASP A 169 -27.05 10.52 -3.85
CA ASP A 169 -28.23 9.85 -4.42
C ASP A 169 -28.50 8.50 -3.76
N GLN A 170 -27.46 7.82 -3.27
CA GLN A 170 -27.56 6.59 -2.47
C GLN A 170 -27.78 6.84 -0.97
N GLY A 171 -27.98 8.11 -0.56
CA GLY A 171 -28.25 8.46 0.83
C GLY A 171 -27.01 8.51 1.73
N VAL A 172 -25.81 8.45 1.17
CA VAL A 172 -24.55 8.63 1.92
C VAL A 172 -24.41 10.11 2.30
N THR A 173 -24.19 10.35 3.59
CA THR A 173 -23.89 11.70 4.10
C THR A 173 -22.41 12.00 3.91
N LEU A 174 -22.10 13.11 3.25
CA LEU A 174 -20.73 13.55 3.00
C LEU A 174 -20.38 14.72 3.92
N ASP A 175 -19.24 14.61 4.60
CA ASP A 175 -18.70 15.69 5.41
C ASP A 175 -18.21 16.85 4.52
N GLU A 176 -18.36 18.07 5.03
CA GLU A 176 -17.85 19.25 4.33
C GLU A 176 -16.31 19.21 4.31
N GLY A 177 -15.73 19.17 3.11
CA GLY A 177 -14.28 19.06 2.95
C GLY A 177 -13.72 17.65 3.07
N ALA A 178 -14.56 16.61 2.90
CA ALA A 178 -14.10 15.23 2.79
C ALA A 178 -12.94 15.11 1.78
N THR A 179 -11.87 14.47 2.21
CA THR A 179 -10.68 14.20 1.42
C THR A 179 -10.94 13.13 0.37
N VAL A 180 -10.08 13.05 -0.65
CA VAL A 180 -10.13 11.98 -1.67
C VAL A 180 -10.10 10.60 -1.01
N ALA A 181 -9.26 10.40 0.00
CA ALA A 181 -9.15 9.13 0.71
C ALA A 181 -10.44 8.77 1.44
N GLU A 182 -11.08 9.73 2.12
CA GLU A 182 -12.37 9.50 2.78
C GLU A 182 -13.47 9.16 1.78
N LEU A 183 -13.51 9.84 0.62
CA LEU A 183 -14.47 9.52 -0.44
C LEU A 183 -14.21 8.15 -1.08
N GLN A 184 -12.95 7.75 -1.25
CA GLN A 184 -12.60 6.40 -1.73
C GLN A 184 -13.10 5.31 -0.79
N VAL A 185 -12.99 5.53 0.54
CA VAL A 185 -13.52 4.61 1.56
C VAL A 185 -15.05 4.52 1.44
N LEU A 186 -15.76 5.65 1.38
CA LEU A 186 -17.22 5.67 1.27
C LEU A 186 -17.72 4.96 0.00
N VAL A 187 -17.01 5.11 -1.13
CA VAL A 187 -17.31 4.38 -2.37
C VAL A 187 -17.15 2.88 -2.19
N GLN A 188 -16.08 2.43 -1.52
CA GLN A 188 -15.83 1.01 -1.28
C GLN A 188 -16.88 0.42 -0.33
N ASP A 189 -17.18 1.10 0.77
CA ASP A 189 -18.16 0.66 1.76
C ASP A 189 -19.54 0.50 1.12
N LEU A 190 -19.99 1.50 0.36
CA LEU A 190 -21.27 1.42 -0.36
C LEU A 190 -21.32 0.23 -1.33
N ALA A 191 -20.23 -0.02 -2.07
CA ALA A 191 -20.16 -1.14 -3.00
C ALA A 191 -20.22 -2.50 -2.27
N VAL A 192 -19.57 -2.63 -1.12
CA VAL A 192 -19.59 -3.85 -0.30
C VAL A 192 -20.98 -4.07 0.32
N GLU A 193 -21.60 -3.02 0.85
CA GLU A 193 -22.88 -3.13 1.56
C GLU A 193 -24.08 -3.32 0.62
N THR A 194 -24.05 -2.69 -0.55
CA THR A 194 -25.22 -2.58 -1.43
C THR A 194 -25.02 -3.14 -2.83
N GLY A 195 -23.77 -3.40 -3.24
CA GLY A 195 -23.42 -3.76 -4.62
C GLY A 195 -23.43 -2.58 -5.60
N ILE A 196 -23.64 -1.35 -5.14
CA ILE A 196 -23.69 -0.16 -5.98
C ILE A 196 -22.30 0.47 -6.10
N ALA A 197 -21.77 0.54 -7.33
CA ALA A 197 -20.49 1.16 -7.62
C ALA A 197 -20.67 2.63 -8.05
N CYS A 198 -20.36 3.57 -7.15
CA CYS A 198 -20.32 5.00 -7.46
C CYS A 198 -19.05 5.46 -8.20
N TYR A 199 -18.09 4.55 -8.37
CA TYR A 199 -16.90 4.75 -9.18
C TYR A 199 -16.50 3.41 -9.79
N VAL A 200 -16.33 3.42 -11.11
CA VAL A 200 -15.70 2.36 -11.88
C VAL A 200 -14.60 3.03 -12.68
N PRO A 201 -13.32 2.65 -12.51
CA PRO A 201 -12.25 3.30 -13.26
C PRO A 201 -12.46 3.20 -14.77
N SER A 202 -12.01 4.20 -15.53
CA SER A 202 -12.21 4.29 -16.98
C SER A 202 -11.52 3.19 -17.77
N TRP A 203 -10.55 2.52 -17.14
CA TRP A 203 -9.81 1.41 -17.71
C TRP A 203 -10.42 0.03 -17.39
N PHE A 204 -11.49 -0.04 -16.58
CA PHE A 204 -12.29 -1.26 -16.43
C PHE A 204 -13.27 -1.42 -17.60
#